data_AF-A0A0B0N3A7-F1
#
_entry.id   AF-A0A0B0N3A7-F1
#
_cell.length_a   1.000
_cell.length_b   1.000
_cell.length_c   1.000
_cell.angle_alpha   90.00
_cell.angle_beta   90.00
_cell.angle_gamma   90.00
#
_symmetry.space_group_name_H-M   'P 1'
#
loop_
_entity.id
_entity.type
_entity.pdbx_description
1 polymer ?
#
loop_
_entity_poly.entity_id
_entity_poly.type
_entity_poly.pdbx_seq_one_letter_code
_entity_poly.pdbx_strand_id
1 'polypeptide(L)'
;MPYPDLSFVDVSSAVARQNLRPEIPRCCPNSLASIMRKCWDANPKKRPEMDEVVRMLEAVNTSKGGGMIPDDHTPTCFCLLPTRGP
;
A
#
# COMPACT_ATOMS: atom_id res chain seq x y z
N MET A 1 15.04 0.42 1.49
CA MET A 1 14.57 1.21 0.33
C MET A 1 13.70 0.30 -0.53
N PRO A 2 12.54 0.74 -1.07
CA PRO A 2 11.73 -0.10 -1.97
C PRO A 2 12.54 -0.57 -3.18
N TYR A 3 12.30 -1.80 -3.62
CA TYR A 3 13.01 -2.47 -4.73
C TYR A 3 14.53 -2.63 -4.51
N PRO A 4 14.96 -3.36 -3.45
CA PRO A 4 16.39 -3.51 -3.14
C PRO A 4 17.19 -4.25 -4.22
N ASP A 5 16.53 -5.09 -5.02
CA ASP A 5 17.17 -5.92 -6.04
C ASP A 5 17.28 -5.26 -7.42
N LEU A 6 16.76 -4.03 -7.58
CA LEU A 6 16.73 -3.33 -8.86
C LEU A 6 17.64 -2.09 -8.83
N SER A 7 18.37 -1.86 -9.93
CA SER A 7 19.13 -0.63 -10.09
C SER A 7 18.21 0.58 -10.31
N PHE A 8 18.72 1.80 -10.08
CA PHE A 8 17.94 3.01 -10.31
C PHE A 8 17.37 3.12 -11.73
N VAL A 9 18.16 2.69 -12.74
CA VAL A 9 17.75 2.71 -14.15
C VAL A 9 16.60 1.72 -14.38
N ASP A 10 16.72 0.52 -13.82
CA ASP A 10 15.71 -0.53 -13.96
C ASP A 10 14.40 -0.15 -13.26
N VAL A 11 14.49 0.35 -12.02
CA VAL A 11 13.31 0.84 -11.26
C VAL A 11 12.62 1.96 -12.03
N SER A 12 13.36 2.94 -12.55
CA SER A 12 12.80 4.07 -13.27
C SER A 12 12.04 3.62 -14.53
N SER A 13 12.64 2.70 -15.30
CA SER A 13 12.01 2.12 -16.50
C SER A 13 10.79 1.28 -16.14
N ALA A 14 10.87 0.44 -15.11
CA ALA A 14 9.78 -0.43 -14.68
C ALA A 14 8.58 0.37 -14.14
N VAL A 15 8.82 1.41 -13.34
CA VAL A 15 7.75 2.29 -12.81
C VAL A 15 7.08 3.08 -13.93
N ALA A 16 7.86 3.66 -14.85
CA ALA A 16 7.34 4.54 -15.89
C ALA A 16 6.68 3.80 -17.07
N ARG A 17 7.25 2.66 -17.49
CA ARG A 17 6.84 1.96 -18.71
C ARG A 17 6.10 0.65 -18.46
N GLN A 18 6.42 -0.03 -17.37
CA GLN A 18 5.85 -1.34 -17.03
C GLN A 18 4.80 -1.25 -15.91
N ASN A 19 4.52 -0.02 -15.44
CA ASN A 19 3.60 0.25 -14.36
C ASN A 19 3.93 -0.54 -13.07
N LEU A 20 5.21 -0.77 -12.79
CA LEU A 20 5.64 -1.40 -11.55
C LEU A 20 5.18 -0.56 -10.36
N ARG A 21 4.46 -1.19 -9.41
CA ARG A 21 4.01 -0.57 -8.16
C ARG A 21 4.28 -1.51 -6.99
N PRO A 22 4.49 -0.98 -5.77
CA PRO A 22 4.66 -1.84 -4.60
C PRO A 22 3.41 -2.69 -4.38
N GLU A 23 3.60 -3.93 -3.95
CA GLU A 23 2.49 -4.75 -3.48
C GLU A 23 1.89 -4.15 -2.21
N ILE A 24 0.57 -4.15 -2.09
CA ILE A 24 -0.11 -3.65 -0.90
C ILE A 24 -0.17 -4.79 0.12
N PRO A 25 0.40 -4.62 1.33
CA PRO A 25 0.34 -5.65 2.37
C PRO A 25 -1.10 -6.02 2.72
N ARG A 26 -1.34 -7.29 3.05
CA ARG A 26 -2.69 -7.80 3.38
C ARG A 26 -3.29 -7.17 4.65
N CYS A 27 -2.45 -6.64 5.53
CA CYS A 27 -2.85 -5.92 6.74
C CYS A 27 -3.19 -4.44 6.49
N CYS A 28 -2.99 -3.92 5.26
CA CYS A 28 -3.28 -2.54 4.93
C CYS A 28 -4.80 -2.29 4.88
N PRO A 29 -5.32 -1.29 5.62
CA PRO A 29 -6.72 -0.91 5.52
C PRO A 29 -7.11 -0.55 4.09
N ASN A 30 -8.29 -0.99 3.65
CA ASN A 30 -8.78 -0.74 2.28
C ASN A 30 -8.79 0.75 1.89
N SER A 31 -9.08 1.63 2.85
CA SER A 31 -9.05 3.08 2.65
C SER A 31 -7.64 3.58 2.30
N LEU A 32 -6.63 3.14 3.05
CA LEU A 32 -5.23 3.48 2.80
C LEU A 32 -4.73 2.86 1.49
N ALA A 33 -5.05 1.59 1.23
CA ALA A 33 -4.75 0.90 -0.02
C ALA A 33 -5.34 1.61 -1.26
N SER A 34 -6.53 2.21 -1.11
CA SER A 34 -7.15 3.02 -2.17
C SER A 34 -6.38 4.32 -2.41
N ILE A 35 -5.97 5.01 -1.35
CA ILE A 35 -5.15 6.23 -1.43
C ILE A 35 -3.83 5.95 -2.15
N MET A 36 -3.11 4.89 -1.75
CA MET A 36 -1.85 4.50 -2.37
C MET A 36 -2.00 4.27 -3.89
N ARG A 37 -3.04 3.54 -4.30
CA ARG A 37 -3.32 3.28 -5.73
C ARG A 37 -3.61 4.55 -6.52
N LYS A 38 -4.40 5.47 -5.96
CA LYS A 38 -4.69 6.76 -6.59
C LYS A 38 -3.44 7.63 -6.75
N CYS A 39 -2.61 7.70 -5.70
CA CYS A 39 -1.38 8.50 -5.72
C CYS A 39 -0.39 8.00 -6.78
N TRP A 40 -0.34 6.69 -7.01
CA TRP A 40 0.57 6.07 -7.97
C TRP A 40 -0.09 5.68 -9.30
N ASP A 41 -1.21 6.31 -9.69
CA ASP A 41 -1.84 6.00 -10.98
C ASP A 41 -0.85 6.23 -12.14
N ALA A 42 -0.92 5.34 -13.14
CA ALA A 42 -0.12 5.40 -14.37
C ALA A 42 -0.39 6.71 -15.14
N ASN A 43 -1.64 7.15 -15.12
CA ASN A 43 -2.07 8.39 -15.72
C ASN A 43 -1.90 9.54 -14.70
N PRO A 44 -1.01 10.53 -14.97
CA PRO A 44 -0.81 11.65 -14.06
C PRO A 44 -2.09 12.47 -13.83
N LYS A 45 -3.02 12.52 -14.79
CA LYS A 45 -4.29 13.26 -14.66
C LYS A 45 -5.28 12.63 -13.68
N LYS A 46 -5.07 11.37 -13.28
CA LYS A 46 -5.89 10.67 -12.28
C LYS A 46 -5.35 10.81 -10.86
N ARG A 47 -4.16 11.39 -10.70
CA ARG A 47 -3.55 11.58 -9.40
C ARG A 47 -4.29 12.70 -8.66
N PRO A 48 -4.64 12.49 -7.37
CA PRO A 48 -5.26 13.51 -6.56
C PRO A 48 -4.28 14.66 -6.30
N GLU A 49 -4.83 15.86 -6.15
CA GLU A 49 -4.07 17.00 -5.64
C GLU A 49 -3.74 16.79 -4.16
N MET A 50 -2.71 17.49 -3.67
CA MET A 50 -2.20 17.25 -2.32
C MET A 50 -3.26 17.57 -1.24
N ASP A 51 -4.12 18.56 -1.46
CA ASP A 51 -5.24 18.86 -0.55
C ASP A 51 -6.26 17.71 -0.49
N GLU A 52 -6.55 17.06 -1.63
CA GLU A 52 -7.40 15.88 -1.67
C GLU A 52 -6.72 14.72 -0.91
N VAL A 53 -5.42 14.52 -1.10
CA VAL A 53 -4.66 13.48 -0.38
C VAL A 53 -4.73 13.68 1.13
N VAL A 54 -4.53 14.91 1.62
CA VAL A 54 -4.66 15.22 3.06
C VAL A 54 -6.05 14.89 3.57
N ARG A 55 -7.10 15.35 2.87
CA ARG A 55 -8.50 15.07 3.26
C ARG A 55 -8.82 13.58 3.25
N MET A 56 -8.29 12.84 2.26
CA MET A 56 -8.45 11.39 2.19
C MET A 56 -7.76 10.69 3.37
N LEU A 57 -6.56 11.12 3.74
CA LEU A 57 -5.80 10.57 4.86
C LEU A 57 -6.46 10.87 6.22
N GLU A 58 -6.96 12.09 6.42
CA GLU A 58 -7.71 12.48 7.63
C GLU A 58 -9.00 11.67 7.79
N ALA A 59 -9.63 11.27 6.67
CA ALA A 59 -10.81 10.41 6.68
C ALA A 59 -10.48 8.92 6.94
N VAL A 60 -9.21 8.51 6.94
CA VAL A 60 -8.83 7.13 7.26
C VAL A 60 -9.03 6.89 8.76
N ASN A 61 -10.02 6.06 9.08
CA ASN A 61 -10.27 5.69 10.46
C ASN A 61 -9.23 4.68 10.97
N THR A 62 -8.23 5.17 11.70
CA THR A 62 -7.15 4.35 12.29
C THR A 62 -7.60 3.55 13.52
N SER A 63 -8.76 3.87 14.11
CA SER A 63 -9.27 3.19 15.32
C SER A 63 -9.63 1.71 15.11
N LYS A 64 -9.86 1.29 13.86
CA LYS A 64 -10.18 -0.10 13.49
C LYS A 64 -9.02 -0.85 12.84
N GLY A 65 -7.87 -0.19 12.63
CA GLY A 65 -6.66 -0.83 12.14
C GLY A 65 -5.97 -1.55 13.28
N GLY A 66 -6.00 -2.89 13.30
CA GLY A 66 -5.00 -3.63 14.05
C GLY A 66 -3.64 -3.15 13.55
N GLY A 67 -2.79 -2.63 14.45
CA GLY A 67 -1.58 -1.89 14.09
C GLY A 67 -0.71 -2.58 13.04
N MET A 68 0.15 -1.80 12.38
CA MET A 68 1.15 -2.35 11.46
C MET A 68 2.03 -3.33 12.22
N ILE A 69 1.94 -4.61 11.88
CA ILE A 69 2.89 -5.63 12.36
C ILE A 69 4.20 -5.36 11.59
N PRO A 70 5.34 -5.19 12.27
CA PRO A 70 6.62 -4.99 11.61
C PRO A 70 6.96 -6.17 10.69
N ASP A 71 7.57 -5.88 9.53
CA ASP A 71 7.97 -6.83 8.48
C ASP A 71 8.97 -7.92 8.93
N ASP A 72 9.44 -7.90 10.18
CA ASP A 72 10.57 -8.72 10.65
C ASP A 72 10.18 -10.04 11.35
N HIS A 73 8.94 -10.49 11.21
CA HIS A 73 8.62 -11.85 11.59
C HIS A 73 7.56 -12.42 10.65
N THR A 74 7.98 -13.32 9.77
CA THR A 74 7.14 -14.44 9.35
C THR A 74 7.23 -15.51 10.44
N PRO A 75 6.39 -15.53 11.50
CA PRO A 75 6.16 -16.77 12.20
C PRO A 75 5.19 -17.57 11.34
N THR A 76 5.72 -18.64 10.77
CA THR A 76 5.13 -19.97 10.90
C THR A 76 3.76 -20.04 11.61
N CYS A 77 2.81 -20.67 10.91
CA CYS A 77 1.63 -21.36 11.44
C CYS A 77 0.29 -20.59 11.47
N PHE A 78 -0.45 -20.77 10.37
CA PHE A 78 -1.86 -20.41 10.12
C PHE A 78 -2.88 -21.25 10.94
N CYS A 79 -2.61 -21.56 12.21
CA CYS A 79 -3.45 -22.49 12.98
C CYS A 79 -4.26 -21.89 14.14
N LEU A 80 -4.11 -20.61 14.51
CA LEU A 80 -4.83 -20.06 15.66
C LEU A 80 -5.41 -18.66 15.40
N LEU A 81 -6.75 -18.65 15.27
CA LEU A 81 -7.74 -17.59 15.55
C LEU A 81 -8.28 -16.73 14.38
N PRO A 82 -9.57 -16.31 14.46
CA PRO A 82 -10.71 -17.09 13.99
C PRO A 82 -11.40 -16.43 12.79
N THR A 83 -12.16 -17.24 12.05
CA THR A 83 -13.08 -16.80 10.99
C THR A 83 -13.95 -15.63 11.45
N ARG A 84 -13.79 -14.45 10.82
CA ARG A 84 -14.74 -13.34 10.96
C ARG A 84 -15.84 -13.49 9.90
N GLY A 85 -16.98 -14.02 10.32
CA GLY A 85 -18.29 -13.63 9.76
C GLY A 85 -18.92 -12.53 10.61
N PRO A 86 -20.17 -12.10 10.35
CA PRO A 86 -21.04 -12.45 9.21
C PRO A 86 -20.78 -11.61 7.96
#